data_AF-A0A7W7S5R5-F1
#
_entry.id   AF-A0A7W7S5R5-F1
#
_cell.length_a   1.000
_cell.length_b   1.000
_cell.length_c   1.000
_cell.angle_alpha   90.00
_cell.angle_beta   90.00
_cell.angle_gamma   90.00
#
_symmetry.space_group_name_H-M   'P 1'
#
loop_
_entity.id
_entity.type
_entity.pdbx_description
1 polymer ?
#
loop_
_entity_poly.entity_id
_entity_poly.type
_entity_poly.pdbx_seq_one_letter_code
_entity_poly.pdbx_strand_id
1 'polypeptide(L)'
;MGKRKGAVKVTVQCHGCDKTQTLRPSKIERCDAYACTWEHGPREELAPGLVREIVYNAAGGFWGWRDVLATEEDAQAVRRAREIAVLGVAESVVHDAARRMASD
;
A
#
# COMPACT_ATOMS: atom_id res chain seq x y z
N MET A 1 -19.21 -25.81 32.20
CA MET A 1 -18.24 -24.92 31.49
C MET A 1 -17.64 -25.66 30.30
N GLY A 2 -18.18 -25.47 29.10
CA GLY A 2 -17.62 -26.08 27.89
C GLY A 2 -16.29 -25.41 27.51
N LYS A 3 -15.20 -26.18 27.46
CA LYS A 3 -13.91 -25.71 26.91
C LYS A 3 -14.15 -25.30 25.45
N ARG A 4 -14.13 -24.00 25.16
CA ARG A 4 -14.20 -23.51 23.77
C ARG A 4 -12.99 -24.08 23.03
N LYS A 5 -13.22 -24.96 22.04
CA LYS A 5 -12.17 -25.42 21.11
C LYS A 5 -11.42 -24.17 20.65
N GLY A 6 -10.10 -24.14 20.82
CA GLY A 6 -9.27 -23.01 20.42
C GLY A 6 -9.61 -22.62 19.00
N ALA A 7 -10.11 -21.39 18.80
CA ALA A 7 -10.49 -20.93 17.47
C ALA A 7 -9.30 -21.08 16.53
N VAL A 8 -9.49 -21.72 15.38
CA VAL A 8 -8.46 -21.90 14.35
C VAL A 8 -7.84 -20.54 14.07
N LYS A 9 -6.49 -20.49 14.11
CA LYS A 9 -5.71 -19.32 13.75
C LYS A 9 -4.86 -19.64 12.54
N VAL A 10 -4.59 -18.62 11.74
CA VAL A 10 -3.73 -18.65 10.56
C VAL A 10 -2.60 -17.67 10.80
N THR A 11 -1.40 -18.07 10.39
CA THR A 11 -0.20 -17.25 10.44
C THR A 11 0.07 -16.70 9.05
N VAL A 12 0.19 -15.37 8.95
CA VAL A 12 0.66 -14.68 7.74
C VAL A 12 2.05 -14.15 8.00
N GLN A 13 2.90 -14.19 6.98
CA GLN A 13 4.29 -13.72 7.03
C GLN A 13 4.43 -12.43 6.20
N CYS A 14 5.29 -11.53 6.66
CA CYS A 14 5.68 -10.35 5.93
C CYS A 14 6.50 -10.75 4.69
N HIS A 15 6.24 -10.10 3.56
CA HIS A 15 6.95 -10.35 2.31
C HIS A 15 8.44 -9.99 2.38
N GLY A 16 8.79 -8.88 3.05
CA GLY A 16 10.17 -8.38 3.12
C GLY A 16 10.98 -8.82 4.34
N CYS A 17 10.42 -9.59 5.28
CA CYS A 17 11.14 -10.04 6.48
C CYS A 17 10.44 -11.20 7.19
N ASP A 18 11.06 -11.78 8.23
CA ASP A 18 10.52 -12.95 8.96
C ASP A 18 9.45 -12.63 10.01
N LYS A 19 8.97 -11.37 10.07
CA LYS A 19 7.87 -11.03 10.99
C LYS A 19 6.58 -11.73 10.55
N THR A 20 5.83 -12.22 11.53
CA THR A 20 4.56 -12.92 11.31
C THR A 20 3.43 -12.31 12.15
N GLN A 21 2.19 -12.50 11.70
CA GLN A 21 0.95 -12.18 12.42
C GLN A 21 0.10 -13.45 12.50
N THR A 22 -0.35 -13.82 13.69
CA THR A 22 -1.22 -15.01 13.87
C THR A 22 -2.60 -14.59 14.36
N LEU A 23 -3.59 -14.68 13.48
CA LEU A 23 -4.94 -14.15 13.69
C LEU A 23 -6.01 -15.20 13.36
N ARG A 24 -7.26 -14.90 13.68
CA ARG A 24 -8.39 -15.71 13.19
C ARG A 24 -8.55 -15.45 11.68
N PRO A 25 -8.94 -16.45 10.86
CA PRO A 25 -9.18 -16.25 9.43
C PRO A 25 -10.11 -15.06 9.12
N SER A 26 -11.17 -14.86 9.92
CA SER A 26 -12.10 -13.74 9.75
C SER A 26 -11.55 -12.36 10.09
N LYS A 27 -10.28 -12.27 10.52
CA LYS A 27 -9.56 -11.02 10.79
C LYS A 27 -8.44 -10.78 9.76
N ILE A 28 -8.41 -11.57 8.69
CA ILE A 28 -7.44 -11.47 7.62
C ILE A 28 -8.21 -11.17 6.34
N GLU A 29 -7.92 -10.03 5.72
CA GLU A 29 -8.35 -9.74 4.36
C GLU A 29 -7.46 -10.51 3.39
N ARG A 30 -8.05 -11.10 2.35
CA ARG A 30 -7.29 -11.91 1.39
C ARG A 30 -6.54 -10.99 0.41
N CYS A 31 -5.22 -11.07 0.46
CA CYS A 31 -4.29 -10.32 -0.37
C CYS A 31 -3.29 -11.28 -1.04
N ASP A 32 -2.59 -10.80 -2.06
CA ASP A 32 -1.52 -11.57 -2.72
C ASP A 32 -0.27 -11.65 -1.82
N ALA A 33 -0.01 -10.59 -1.07
CA ALA A 33 1.04 -10.55 -0.05
C ALA A 33 0.74 -9.52 1.04
N TYR A 34 1.53 -9.58 2.13
CA TYR A 34 1.41 -8.73 3.31
C TYR A 34 2.77 -8.13 3.67
N ALA A 35 2.79 -6.94 4.28
CA ALA A 35 4.00 -6.32 4.80
C ALA A 35 3.78 -5.74 6.19
N CYS A 36 4.82 -5.77 7.03
CA CYS A 36 4.77 -5.13 8.35
C CYS A 36 5.05 -3.62 8.30
N THR A 37 5.67 -3.13 7.23
CA THR A 37 6.03 -1.71 7.00
C THR A 37 5.88 -1.38 5.53
N TRP A 38 5.72 -0.10 5.20
CA TRP A 38 5.66 0.36 3.81
C TRP A 38 6.92 0.05 3.01
N GLU A 39 8.07 0.03 3.66
CA GLU A 39 9.38 -0.25 3.04
C GLU A 39 9.49 -1.68 2.51
N HIS A 40 8.80 -2.63 3.15
CA HIS A 40 8.68 -4.04 2.74
C HIS A 40 7.49 -4.29 1.82
N GLY A 41 6.74 -3.24 1.50
CA GLY A 41 5.71 -3.28 0.48
C GLY A 41 6.30 -3.47 -0.91
N PRO A 42 5.45 -3.66 -1.92
CA PRO A 42 5.89 -4.01 -3.25
C PRO A 42 6.43 -2.76 -3.96
N ARG A 43 7.63 -2.88 -4.53
CA ARG A 43 8.32 -1.80 -5.26
C ARG A 43 8.35 -2.01 -6.77
N GLU A 44 7.91 -3.17 -7.21
CA GLU A 44 7.93 -3.57 -8.60
C GLU A 44 6.88 -2.78 -9.40
N GLU A 45 7.28 -2.41 -10.62
CA GLU A 45 6.39 -1.80 -11.59
C GLU A 45 5.32 -2.81 -12.01
N LEU A 46 4.09 -2.34 -12.11
CA LEU A 46 2.96 -3.17 -12.52
C LEU A 46 2.95 -3.37 -14.02
N ALA A 47 2.45 -4.54 -14.46
CA ALA A 47 2.16 -4.75 -15.86
C ALA A 47 1.14 -3.70 -16.37
N PRO A 48 1.20 -3.29 -17.64
CA PRO A 48 0.25 -2.35 -18.22
C PRO A 48 -1.20 -2.80 -18.03
N GLY A 49 -2.06 -1.88 -17.59
CA GLY A 49 -3.49 -2.15 -17.35
C GLY A 49 -3.80 -2.73 -15.97
N LEU A 50 -2.81 -2.92 -15.10
CA LEU A 50 -3.02 -3.27 -13.70
C LEU A 50 -2.89 -2.04 -12.79
N VAL A 51 -3.65 -2.07 -11.71
CA VAL A 51 -3.47 -1.19 -10.54
C VAL A 51 -3.25 -2.04 -9.30
N ARG A 52 -2.54 -1.47 -8.33
CA ARG A 52 -2.30 -2.13 -7.04
C ARG A 52 -3.20 -1.54 -5.99
N GLU A 53 -4.11 -2.36 -5.48
CA GLU A 53 -4.92 -2.01 -4.33
C GLU A 53 -4.14 -2.26 -3.05
N ILE A 54 -4.02 -1.22 -2.22
CA ILE A 54 -3.43 -1.35 -0.88
C ILE A 54 -4.54 -1.50 0.15
N VAL A 55 -4.46 -2.59 0.92
CA VAL A 55 -5.37 -2.90 2.01
C VAL A 55 -4.71 -2.58 3.34
N TYR A 56 -5.19 -1.54 3.98
CA TYR A 56 -4.76 -1.17 5.33
C TYR A 56 -5.26 -2.19 6.35
N ASN A 57 -4.40 -2.54 7.32
CA ASN A 57 -4.72 -3.51 8.38
C ASN A 57 -5.23 -4.86 7.87
N ALA A 58 -4.76 -5.28 6.69
CA ALA A 58 -5.16 -6.54 6.05
C ALA A 58 -4.96 -7.76 6.95
N ALA A 59 -3.95 -7.73 7.84
CA ALA A 59 -3.78 -8.72 8.89
C ALA A 59 -3.29 -8.07 10.18
N GLY A 60 -4.21 -7.45 10.92
CA GLY A 60 -3.89 -6.76 12.17
C GLY A 60 -3.05 -5.52 11.88
N GLY A 61 -1.77 -5.54 12.26
CA GLY A 61 -0.84 -4.43 11.99
C GLY A 61 -0.12 -4.53 10.65
N PHE A 62 -0.41 -5.55 9.83
CA PHE A 62 0.17 -5.68 8.50
C PHE A 62 -0.72 -5.02 7.46
N TRP A 63 -0.10 -4.36 6.49
CA TRP A 63 -0.71 -3.95 5.22
C TRP A 63 -0.76 -5.17 4.29
N GLY A 64 -1.70 -5.18 3.37
CA GLY A 64 -1.76 -6.15 2.28
C GLY A 64 -1.87 -5.43 0.94
N TRP A 65 -1.59 -6.14 -0.13
CA TRP A 65 -1.87 -5.64 -1.47
C TRP A 65 -2.34 -6.74 -2.40
N ARG A 66 -3.04 -6.32 -3.44
CA ARG A 66 -3.39 -7.17 -4.56
C ARG A 66 -3.33 -6.39 -5.86
N ASP A 67 -2.93 -7.07 -6.92
CA ASP A 67 -2.86 -6.46 -8.25
C ASP A 67 -4.13 -6.83 -9.01
N VAL A 68 -4.85 -5.82 -9.49
CA VAL A 68 -6.15 -5.98 -10.14
C VAL A 68 -6.16 -5.26 -11.49
N LEU A 69 -7.04 -5.71 -12.39
CA LEU A 69 -7.27 -5.00 -13.64
C LEU A 69 -7.84 -3.61 -13.32
N ALA A 70 -7.23 -2.59 -13.91
CA ALA A 70 -7.68 -1.22 -13.77
C ALA A 70 -9.10 -1.09 -14.33
N THR A 71 -10.00 -0.52 -13.52
CA THR A 71 -11.22 0.04 -14.08
C THR A 71 -10.90 1.35 -14.81
N GLU A 72 -11.84 1.83 -15.63
CA GLU A 72 -11.72 3.15 -16.25
C GLU A 72 -11.59 4.25 -15.18
N GLU A 73 -12.29 4.12 -14.04
CA GLU A 73 -12.19 5.05 -12.93
C GLU A 73 -10.78 5.05 -12.31
N ASP A 74 -10.18 3.87 -12.11
CA ASP A 74 -8.83 3.75 -11.57
C ASP A 74 -7.80 4.38 -12.50
N ALA A 75 -7.91 4.12 -13.80
CA ALA A 75 -7.02 4.70 -14.81
C ALA A 75 -7.08 6.24 -14.78
N GLN A 76 -8.29 6.80 -14.69
CA GLN A 76 -8.48 8.24 -14.57
C GLN A 76 -7.96 8.78 -13.24
N ALA A 77 -8.14 8.07 -12.13
CA ALA A 77 -7.63 8.46 -10.82
C ALA A 77 -6.09 8.50 -10.81
N VAL A 78 -5.43 7.48 -11.36
CA VAL A 78 -3.97 7.44 -11.52
C VAL A 78 -3.49 8.58 -12.41
N ARG A 79 -4.19 8.87 -13.52
CA ARG A 79 -3.84 10.01 -14.38
C ARG A 79 -3.91 11.33 -13.62
N ARG A 80 -5.01 11.59 -12.91
CA ARG A 80 -5.18 12.80 -12.08
C ARG A 80 -4.10 12.90 -11.01
N ALA A 81 -3.76 11.80 -10.33
CA ALA A 81 -2.71 11.78 -9.31
C ALA A 81 -1.34 12.15 -9.90
N ARG A 82 -1.01 11.64 -11.09
CA ARG A 82 0.23 11.99 -11.81
C ARG A 82 0.25 13.46 -12.21
N GLU A 83 -0.85 13.97 -12.75
CA GLU A 83 -1.00 15.39 -13.12
C GLU A 83 -0.77 16.29 -11.90
N ILE A 84 -1.40 15.98 -10.76
CA ILE A 84 -1.21 16.71 -9.50
C ILE A 84 0.24 16.63 -9.02
N ALA A 85 0.87 15.44 -9.08
CA ALA A 85 2.24 15.28 -8.64
C ALA A 85 3.22 16.13 -9.48
N VAL A 86 3.04 16.16 -10.81
CA VAL A 86 3.88 17.00 -11.71
C VAL A 86 3.69 18.47 -11.40
N LEU A 87 2.45 18.93 -11.23
CA LEU A 87 2.15 20.33 -10.92
C LEU A 87 2.70 20.74 -9.55
N GLY A 88 2.54 19.89 -8.53
CA GLY A 88 3.08 20.15 -7.20
C GLY A 88 4.62 20.19 -7.15
N VAL A 89 5.29 19.34 -7.94
CA VAL A 89 6.75 19.40 -8.10
C VAL A 89 7.18 20.69 -8.78
N ALA A 90 6.48 21.11 -9.85
CA ALA A 90 6.77 22.35 -10.54
C ALA A 90 6.63 23.58 -9.61
N GLU A 91 5.57 23.63 -8.80
CA GLU A 91 5.35 24.69 -7.82
C GLU A 91 6.45 24.74 -6.76
N SER A 92 6.85 23.57 -6.23
CA SER A 92 7.93 23.47 -5.25
C SER A 92 9.27 23.98 -5.79
N VAL A 93 9.58 23.70 -7.06
CA VAL A 93 10.81 24.16 -7.71
C VAL A 93 10.81 25.68 -7.89
N VAL A 94 9.68 26.26 -8.28
CA VAL A 94 9.53 27.72 -8.44
C VAL A 94 9.68 28.44 -7.10
N HIS A 95 9.03 27.94 -6.04
CA HIS A 95 9.17 28.51 -4.70
C HIS A 95 10.59 28.41 -4.14
N ASP A 96 11.30 27.29 -4.35
CA ASP A 96 12.68 27.14 -3.89
C ASP A 96 13.63 28.09 -4.65
N ALA A 97 13.44 28.24 -5.97
CA ALA A 97 14.19 29.21 -6.77
C ALA A 97 13.97 30.65 -6.30
N ALA A 98 12.71 31.04 -6.06
CA ALA A 98 12.37 32.37 -5.56
C ALA A 98 12.98 32.64 -4.16
N ARG A 99 13.01 31.64 -3.28
CA ARG A 99 13.64 31.75 -1.95
C ARG A 99 15.15 31.96 -2.03
N ARG A 100 15.84 31.28 -2.94
CA ARG A 100 17.29 31.43 -3.16
C ARG A 100 17.62 32.83 -3.70
N MET A 101 16.85 33.32 -4.67
CA MET A 101 17.04 34.67 -5.23
C MET A 101 16.75 35.81 -4.24
N ALA A 102 15.92 35.57 -3.23
CA ALA A 102 15.61 36.55 -2.19
C ALA A 102 16.61 36.56 -1.01
N SER A 103 17.62 35.67 -1.05
CA SER A 103 18.65 35.53 -0.01
C SER A 103 20.02 36.10 -0.43
N ASP A 104 20.12 36.64 -1.65
CA ASP A 104 21.26 37.38 -2.21
C ASP A 104 21.02 38.90 -2.15
#